data_AF-A0A351CWZ0-F1
#
_entry.id   AF-A0A351CWZ0-F1
#
_cell.length_a   1.000
_cell.length_b   1.000
_cell.length_c   1.000
_cell.angle_alpha   90.00
_cell.angle_beta   90.00
_cell.angle_gamma   90.00
#
_symmetry.space_group_name_H-M   'P 1'
#
loop_
_entity.id
_entity.type
_entity.pdbx_description
1 polymer ?
#
loop_
_entity_poly.entity_id
_entity_poly.type
_entity_poly.pdbx_seq_one_letter_code
_entity_poly.pdbx_strand_id
1 'polypeptide(L)' 'TRYTDNEARRFINLIDVLYDHNVNILIAADCTVDELYIGTRLVFEFQRTISRLTEMQSHDYLAQPHIV' A
#
# COMPACT_ATOMS: atom_id res chain seq x y z
N THR A 1 3.43 -11.49 -19.50
CA THR A 1 3.89 -10.44 -18.56
C THR A 1 2.90 -9.30 -18.33
N ARG A 2 1.60 -9.46 -18.65
CA ARG A 2 0.57 -8.39 -18.53
C ARG A 2 -0.30 -8.46 -17.27
N TYR A 3 -0.29 -9.60 -16.57
CA TYR A 3 -1.17 -9.84 -15.43
C TYR A 3 -0.66 -9.09 -14.19
N THR A 4 0.59 -9.30 -13.78
CA THR A 4 1.20 -8.74 -12.55
C THR A 4 1.06 -7.22 -12.40
N ASP A 5 1.11 -6.46 -13.49
CA ASP A 5 0.93 -5.00 -13.45
C ASP A 5 -0.51 -4.58 -13.13
N ASN A 6 -1.51 -5.37 -13.55
CA ASN A 6 -2.91 -5.09 -13.24
C ASN A 6 -3.20 -5.39 -11.77
N GLU A 7 -2.68 -6.48 -11.22
CA GLU A 7 -2.82 -6.79 -9.79
C GLU A 7 -2.09 -5.74 -8.93
N ALA A 8 -0.86 -5.36 -9.29
CA ALA A 8 -0.12 -4.31 -8.61
C ALA A 8 -0.87 -2.96 -8.64
N ARG A 9 -1.45 -2.58 -9.79
CA ARG A 9 -2.24 -1.35 -9.89
C ARG A 9 -3.50 -1.38 -9.02
N ARG A 10 -4.18 -2.52 -8.92
CA ARG A 10 -5.34 -2.67 -8.02
C ARG A 10 -4.91 -2.57 -6.56
N PHE A 11 -3.78 -3.16 -6.19
CA PHE A 11 -3.22 -3.06 -4.85
C PHE A 11 -2.85 -1.62 -4.49
N ILE A 12 -2.14 -0.91 -5.38
CA ILE A 12 -1.83 0.52 -5.22
C ILE A 12 -3.11 1.33 -4.98
N ASN A 13 -4.11 1.18 -5.86
CA ASN A 13 -5.38 1.90 -5.72
C ASN A 13 -6.10 1.59 -4.41
N LEU A 14 -6.06 0.33 -3.95
CA LEU A 14 -6.67 -0.06 -2.68
C LEU A 14 -5.99 0.64 -1.51
N ILE A 15 -4.65 0.61 -1.44
CA ILE A 15 -3.91 1.27 -0.36
C ILE A 15 -4.13 2.78 -0.40
N ASP A 16 -4.18 3.38 -1.58
CA ASP A 16 -4.40 4.82 -1.71
C ASP A 16 -5.76 5.24 -1.15
N VAL A 17 -6.84 4.53 -1.49
CA VAL A 17 -8.18 4.81 -0.93
C VAL A 17 -8.22 4.62 0.58
N LEU A 18 -7.63 3.54 1.10
CA LEU A 18 -7.61 3.28 2.54
C LEU A 18 -6.78 4.32 3.30
N TYR A 19 -5.67 4.75 2.70
CA TYR A 19 -4.81 5.77 3.23
C TYR A 19 -5.54 7.12 3.34
N ASP A 20 -6.21 7.55 2.26
CA ASP A 20 -6.92 8.83 2.16
C ASP A 20 -8.12 8.92 3.13
N HIS A 21 -8.67 7.77 3.53
CA HIS A 21 -9.77 7.69 4.49
C HIS A 21 -9.32 7.45 5.94
N ASN A 22 -8.02 7.37 6.22
CA ASN A 22 -7.51 7.06 7.57
C ASN A 22 -8.01 5.71 8.09
N VAL A 23 -8.03 4.69 7.23
CA VAL A 23 -8.48 3.34 7.61
C VAL A 23 -7.31 2.55 8.22
N ASN A 24 -7.53 2.04 9.43
CA ASN A 24 -6.60 1.10 10.06
C ASN A 24 -6.74 -0.29 9.43
N ILE A 25 -5.61 -0.89 9.05
CA ILE A 25 -5.56 -2.19 8.39
C ILE A 25 -4.55 -3.11 9.06
N LEU A 26 -4.81 -4.42 8.98
CA LEU A 26 -3.87 -5.47 9.35
C LEU A 26 -3.60 -6.31 8.10
N ILE A 27 -2.34 -6.35 7.66
CA ILE A 27 -1.90 -7.13 6.48
C ILE A 27 -0.83 -8.13 6.93
N ALA A 28 -0.93 -9.36 6.45
CA ALA A 28 0.10 -10.38 6.58
C ALA A 28 0.48 -10.89 5.20
N ALA A 29 1.79 -11.09 4.96
CA ALA A 29 2.34 -11.59 3.71
C ALA A 29 3.54 -12.50 4.00
N ASP A 30 3.85 -13.39 3.05
CA ASP A 30 4.99 -14.33 3.13
C ASP A 30 6.33 -13.65 2.82
N CYS A 31 6.30 -12.43 2.29
CA CYS A 31 7.46 -11.62 1.93
C CYS A 31 7.36 -10.21 2.51
N THR A 32 8.47 -9.47 2.46
CA THR A 32 8.48 -8.06 2.89
C THR A 32 7.78 -7.15 1.88
N VAL A 33 7.43 -5.94 2.30
CA VAL A 33 6.67 -5.00 1.48
C VAL A 33 7.40 -4.58 0.20
N ASP A 34 8.73 -4.54 0.25
CA ASP A 34 9.62 -4.23 -0.88
C ASP A 34 9.71 -5.38 -1.90
N GLU A 35 9.38 -6.61 -1.49
CA GLU A 35 9.34 -7.79 -2.36
C GLU A 35 7.98 -8.04 -3.00
N LEU A 36 6.93 -7.30 -2.59
CA LEU A 36 5.56 -7.48 -3.11
C LEU A 36 5.42 -7.13 -4.60
N TYR A 37 6.30 -6.29 -5.16
CA TYR A 37 6.29 -5.94 -6.58
C TYR A 37 7.64 -6.16 -7.24
N ILE A 38 7.69 -7.16 -8.11
CA ILE A 38 8.89 -7.55 -8.88
C ILE A 38 8.88 -7.00 -10.32
N GLY A 39 7.90 -6.17 -10.68
CA GLY A 39 7.80 -5.58 -12.02
C GLY A 39 8.63 -4.31 -12.16
N THR A 40 8.82 -3.84 -13.40
CA THR A 40 9.62 -2.63 -13.69
C THR A 40 8.79 -1.41 -14.06
N ARG A 41 7.50 -1.57 -14.36
CA ARG A 41 6.66 -0.51 -14.93
C ARG A 41 6.00 0.40 -13.90
N LEU A 42 5.74 -0.12 -12.70
CA LEU A 42 5.05 0.60 -11.62
C LEU A 42 5.97 0.83 -10.42
N VAL A 43 7.29 0.80 -10.61
CA VAL A 43 8.26 0.87 -9.51
C VAL A 43 8.08 2.16 -8.70
N PHE A 44 7.90 3.30 -9.37
CA PHE A 44 7.73 4.59 -8.70
C PHE A 44 6.40 4.68 -7.95
N GLU A 45 5.31 4.20 -8.55
CA GLU A 45 4.00 4.13 -7.92
C GLU A 45 4.03 3.23 -6.69
N PHE A 46 4.65 2.05 -6.83
CA PHE A 46 4.74 1.07 -5.76
C PHE A 46 5.64 1.54 -4.60
N GLN A 47 6.72 2.28 -4.89
CA GLN A 47 7.51 2.95 -3.85
C GLN A 47 6.67 3.92 -3.01
N ARG A 48 5.76 4.69 -3.64
CA ARG A 48 4.83 5.54 -2.87
C ARG A 48 3.88 4.72 -2.00
N THR A 49 3.39 3.60 -2.51
CA THR A 49 2.57 2.65 -1.73
C THR A 49 3.33 2.09 -0.53
N ILE A 50 4.62 1.76 -0.67
CA ILE A 50 5.46 1.32 0.45
C ILE A 50 5.58 2.41 1.52
N SER A 51 5.80 3.67 1.13
CA SER A 51 5.86 4.79 2.07
C SER A 51 4.54 4.95 2.84
N ARG A 52 3.40 4.89 2.14
CA ARG A 52 2.07 4.94 2.78
C ARG A 52 1.88 3.80 3.77
N LEU A 53 2.18 2.56 3.37
CA LEU A 53 2.08 1.41 4.25
C LEU A 53 2.97 1.54 5.49
N THR A 54 4.13 2.18 5.35
CA THR A 54 5.04 2.43 6.48
C THR A 54 4.47 3.49 7.42
N GLU A 55 3.91 4.56 6.86
CA GLU A 55 3.24 5.62 7.62
C GLU A 55 1.99 5.10 8.36
N MET A 56 1.20 4.23 7.72
CA MET A 56 0.02 3.59 8.32
C MET A 56 0.35 2.70 9.53
N GLN A 57 1.60 2.26 9.68
CA GLN A 57 2.08 1.51 10.84
C GLN A 57 2.50 2.42 12.01
N SER A 58 2.63 3.73 11.77
CA SER A 58 3.03 4.67 12.81
C SER A 58 1.93 4.87 13.86
N HIS A 59 2.35 5.13 15.09
CA HIS A 59 1.42 5.45 16.18
C HIS A 59 0.60 6.71 15.87
N ASP A 60 1.21 7.67 15.18
CA ASP A 60 0.57 8.93 14.79
C ASP A 60 -0.57 8.71 13.80
N TYR A 61 -0.40 7.79 12.85
CA TYR A 61 -1.46 7.43 11.90
C TYR A 61 -2.57 6.64 12.60
N LEU A 62 -2.22 5.64 13.42
CA LEU A 62 -3.19 4.82 14.15
C LEU A 62 -4.03 5.61 15.15
N ALA A 63 -3.50 6.73 15.66
CA ALA A 63 -4.20 7.63 16.57
C ALA A 63 -5.17 8.59 15.86
N GLN A 64 -5.14 8.67 14.52
CA GLN A 64 -6.05 9.54 13.77
C GLN A 64 -7.46 8.95 13.70
N PRO A 65 -8.50 9.79 13.82
CA PRO A 65 -9.88 9.34 13.62
C PRO A 65 -10.11 8.95 12.16
N HIS A 66 -10.91 7.91 11.95
CA HIS A 66 -11.36 7.50 10.62
C HIS A 66 -12.17 8.64 9.97
N ILE A 67 -11.82 9.01 8.73
CA ILE A 67 -12.46 10.10 8.00
C ILE A 67 -13.65 9.52 7.22
N VAL A 68 -14.86 9.81 7.72
CA VAL A 68 -16.16 9.41 7.13
C VAL A 68 -16.70 10.50 6.23
#